data_AF-A0A2E6LPR9-F1
#
_entry.id   AF-A0A2E6LPR9-F1
#
_cell.length_a   1.000
_cell.length_b   1.000
_cell.length_c   1.000
_cell.angle_alpha   90.00
_cell.angle_beta   90.00
_cell.angle_gamma   90.00
#
_symmetry.space_group_name_H-M   'P 1'
#
loop_
_entity.id
_entity.type
_entity.pdbx_description
1 polymer ?
#
loop_
_entity_poly.entity_id
_entity_poly.type
_entity_poly.pdbx_seq_one_letter_code
_entity_poly.pdbx_strand_id
1 'polypeptide(L)'
;MTRRILPALCAAALLGVGGAAGSDGEAAAAPAAASAAPPVMESVPVRGFRPPERVDVKSPVYPRVRQAEGREGWVQLDFMVAQDGTPYEIVVTDSSGDEQFEQAAVRALERSVFEPATLDGQPVDAGHALKYSFAIEADADTEQGASRSFVAAYQGVLDAIDAGDQDAAAARLAGLDVRNLYEDAFASLARYHYLARWGSRQEQLAALTRAVAHEREQRYLPREAFVWALRQKFALETELQDFGGALDTWDVLRLQKLDPSAQAALERAVAEIEALREDDRAFAVAGRIEDDGSWFFDLLKRRFHIDRVDGAVTELKLRCDRDYVLFRYRPDLEYEVADRVGDCLLEVVGEPGTGFRLVQS
;
A
#
# COMPACT_ATOMS: atom_id res chain seq x y z
N MET A 1 -28.77 15.11 7.03
CA MET A 1 -28.66 14.30 8.27
C MET A 1 -27.83 13.06 7.95
N THR A 2 -26.52 13.21 8.06
CA THR A 2 -25.55 12.10 8.02
C THR A 2 -25.67 11.26 9.30
N ARG A 3 -25.36 9.96 9.21
CA ARG A 3 -25.30 9.06 10.36
C ARG A 3 -23.92 8.43 10.40
N ARG A 4 -23.34 8.36 11.61
CA ARG A 4 -22.16 7.55 11.85
C ARG A 4 -22.54 6.08 11.84
N ILE A 5 -21.70 5.27 11.20
CA ILE A 5 -21.78 3.82 11.28
C ILE A 5 -20.98 3.39 12.51
N LEU A 6 -21.60 2.59 13.39
CA LEU A 6 -20.88 1.91 14.45
C LEU A 6 -19.97 0.87 13.79
N PRO A 7 -18.66 0.84 14.10
CA PRO A 7 -17.76 -0.17 13.56
C PRO A 7 -18.25 -1.56 13.99
N ALA A 8 -18.79 -2.32 13.05
CA ALA A 8 -19.08 -3.72 13.25
C ALA A 8 -17.75 -4.47 13.09
N LEU A 9 -17.10 -4.75 14.21
CA LEU A 9 -15.99 -5.70 14.22
C LEU A 9 -16.60 -7.09 14.15
N CYS A 10 -16.96 -7.57 12.95
CA CYS A 10 -17.32 -8.97 12.78
C CYS A 10 -16.15 -9.81 13.30
N ALA A 11 -16.44 -10.67 14.28
CA ALA A 11 -15.48 -11.57 14.90
C ALA A 11 -15.08 -12.69 13.93
N ALA A 12 -14.32 -12.34 12.87
CA ALA A 12 -13.62 -13.33 12.08
C ALA A 12 -12.42 -13.83 12.90
N ALA A 13 -12.35 -15.15 13.06
CA ALA A 13 -11.42 -15.81 13.96
C ALA A 13 -9.95 -15.50 13.60
N LEU A 14 -9.20 -14.98 14.58
CA LEU A 14 -7.74 -14.92 14.55
C LEU A 14 -7.20 -16.36 14.54
N LEU A 15 -6.56 -16.77 13.44
CA LEU A 15 -5.75 -17.98 13.42
C LEU A 15 -4.47 -17.69 14.19
N GLY A 16 -4.36 -18.30 15.37
CA GLY A 16 -3.18 -18.20 16.23
C GLY A 16 -2.01 -18.97 15.64
N VAL A 17 -0.85 -18.32 15.59
CA VAL A 17 0.43 -19.00 15.38
C VAL A 17 0.87 -19.56 16.73
N GLY A 18 0.89 -20.89 16.82
CA GLY A 18 1.35 -21.63 17.99
C GLY A 18 2.87 -21.57 18.13
N GLY A 19 3.32 -21.40 19.37
CA GLY A 19 4.72 -21.59 19.76
C GLY A 19 4.95 -22.92 20.48
N ALA A 20 6.19 -23.42 20.41
CA ALA A 20 6.91 -24.24 21.39
C ALA A 20 8.37 -24.34 20.88
N ALA A 21 9.39 -23.78 21.53
CA ALA A 21 10.02 -24.11 22.82
C ALA A 21 11.12 -25.19 22.74
N GLY A 22 12.31 -24.83 23.25
CA GLY A 22 13.42 -25.70 23.64
C GLY A 22 14.77 -25.08 23.24
N SER A 23 15.84 -25.09 24.03
CA SER A 23 16.09 -25.40 25.44
C SER A 23 17.52 -24.92 25.76
N ASP A 24 17.87 -24.86 27.04
CA ASP A 24 19.06 -24.26 27.65
C ASP A 24 20.45 -24.77 27.17
N GLY A 25 21.49 -23.96 27.39
CA GLY A 25 22.88 -24.38 27.22
C GLY A 25 23.95 -23.34 27.62
N GLU A 26 24.27 -23.32 28.92
CA GLU A 26 25.60 -23.15 29.55
C GLU A 26 26.62 -22.12 29.01
N ALA A 27 26.96 -21.16 29.87
CA ALA A 27 28.06 -20.21 29.69
C ALA A 27 29.44 -20.86 29.88
N ALA A 28 30.37 -20.59 28.96
CA ALA A 28 31.80 -20.90 29.11
C ALA A 28 32.67 -19.70 28.67
N ALA A 29 33.74 -19.49 29.44
CA ALA A 29 34.55 -18.29 29.51
C ALA A 29 35.42 -18.03 28.26
N ALA A 30 35.53 -16.75 27.90
CA ALA A 30 36.44 -16.24 26.87
C ALA A 30 37.87 -16.04 27.41
N PRO A 31 38.94 -16.41 26.67
CA PRO A 31 40.29 -15.95 26.93
C PRO A 31 40.62 -14.64 26.19
N ALA A 32 41.57 -13.93 26.78
CA ALA A 32 42.10 -12.59 26.47
C ALA A 32 42.27 -12.22 24.99
N ALA A 33 41.75 -11.04 24.63
CA ALA A 33 41.97 -10.37 23.37
C ALA A 33 43.39 -9.75 23.28
N ALA A 34 44.09 -10.08 22.21
CA ALA A 34 45.28 -9.36 21.77
C ALA A 34 44.88 -8.02 21.12
N SER A 35 45.67 -6.98 21.41
CA SER A 35 45.53 -5.60 20.93
C SER A 35 45.53 -5.52 19.40
N ALA A 36 44.37 -5.29 18.78
CA ALA A 36 44.25 -4.91 17.38
C ALA A 36 44.36 -3.39 17.23
N ALA A 37 45.15 -2.93 16.28
CA ALA A 37 45.23 -1.51 15.89
C ALA A 37 43.83 -0.97 15.55
N PRO A 38 43.54 0.33 15.81
CA PRO A 38 42.25 0.91 15.47
C PRO A 38 42.00 0.73 13.96
N PRO A 39 40.82 0.24 13.54
CA PRO A 39 40.46 0.21 12.13
C PRO A 39 40.54 1.65 11.62
N VAL A 40 41.29 1.84 10.54
CA VAL A 40 41.24 3.09 9.78
C VAL A 40 39.82 3.19 9.26
N MET A 41 39.02 4.04 9.89
CA MET A 41 37.70 4.39 9.39
C MET A 41 37.90 5.28 8.18
N GLU A 42 38.03 4.66 7.02
CA GLU A 42 37.83 5.34 5.75
C GLU A 42 36.34 5.68 5.67
N SER A 43 36.00 6.93 5.98
CA SER A 43 34.64 7.45 5.82
C SER A 43 34.36 7.58 4.33
N VAL A 44 33.68 6.57 3.77
CA VAL A 44 33.05 6.69 2.46
C VAL A 44 32.06 7.86 2.56
N PRO A 45 32.13 8.88 1.69
CA PRO A 45 31.14 9.94 1.69
C PRO A 45 29.76 9.30 1.47
N VAL A 46 28.86 9.48 2.44
CA VAL A 46 27.45 9.12 2.29
C VAL A 46 26.95 9.93 1.10
N ARG A 47 26.74 9.27 -0.04
CA ARG A 47 26.19 9.92 -1.23
C ARG A 47 24.87 10.56 -0.86
N GLY A 48 24.81 11.89 -0.93
CA GLY A 48 23.71 12.68 -0.42
C GLY A 48 22.58 12.71 -1.43
N PHE A 49 21.64 11.77 -1.32
CA PHE A 49 20.40 11.83 -2.09
C PHE A 49 19.36 12.67 -1.37
N ARG A 50 18.69 13.54 -2.11
CA ARG A 50 17.50 14.26 -1.67
C ARG A 50 16.37 13.95 -2.65
N PRO A 51 15.19 13.51 -2.18
CA PRO A 51 14.06 13.20 -3.05
C PRO A 51 13.49 14.48 -3.69
N PRO A 52 12.61 14.36 -4.70
CA PRO A 52 11.92 15.50 -5.27
C PRO A 52 11.08 16.23 -4.23
N GLU A 53 11.05 17.57 -4.29
CA GLU A 53 10.23 18.40 -3.42
C GLU A 53 9.13 19.12 -4.20
N ARG A 54 8.00 19.40 -3.54
CA ARG A 54 6.84 20.04 -4.16
C ARG A 54 7.06 21.54 -4.26
N VAL A 55 7.07 22.10 -5.47
CA VAL A 55 7.22 23.56 -5.68
C VAL A 55 5.87 24.19 -5.98
N ASP A 56 5.19 23.72 -7.02
CA ASP A 56 3.91 24.26 -7.47
C ASP A 56 3.01 23.12 -7.94
N VAL A 57 2.45 22.41 -6.96
CA VAL A 57 1.51 21.31 -7.20
C VAL A 57 0.13 21.89 -7.49
N LYS A 58 -0.39 21.62 -8.69
CA LYS A 58 -1.71 22.09 -9.09
C LYS A 58 -2.79 21.26 -8.44
N SER A 59 -3.79 21.95 -7.89
CA SER A 59 -5.04 21.32 -7.47
C SER A 59 -5.83 20.88 -8.70
N PRO A 60 -6.45 19.67 -8.67
CA PRO A 60 -7.25 19.19 -9.77
C PRO A 60 -8.56 19.96 -9.84
N VAL A 61 -9.01 20.22 -11.07
CA VAL A 61 -10.32 20.83 -11.29
C VAL A 61 -11.39 19.79 -11.01
N TYR A 62 -12.28 20.08 -10.06
CA TYR A 62 -13.39 19.20 -9.72
C TYR A 62 -14.31 19.01 -10.94
N PRO A 63 -14.56 17.77 -11.41
CA PRO A 63 -15.51 17.51 -12.48
C PRO A 63 -16.92 18.01 -12.13
N ARG A 64 -17.47 18.95 -12.91
CA ARG A 64 -18.75 19.61 -12.60
C ARG A 64 -19.92 18.63 -12.43
N VAL A 65 -19.94 17.55 -13.21
CA VAL A 65 -20.98 16.52 -13.13
C VAL A 65 -20.92 15.81 -11.77
N ARG A 66 -19.73 15.41 -11.33
CA ARG A 66 -19.52 14.78 -10.02
C ARG A 66 -19.82 15.72 -8.87
N GLN A 67 -19.43 16.98 -9.00
CA GLN A 67 -19.74 18.01 -8.01
C GLN A 67 -21.26 18.20 -7.85
N ALA A 68 -21.99 18.24 -8.96
CA ALA A 68 -23.45 18.37 -8.95
C ALA A 68 -24.15 17.12 -8.38
N GLU A 69 -23.56 15.95 -8.56
CA GLU A 69 -24.03 14.68 -7.97
C GLU A 69 -23.64 14.53 -6.49
N GLY A 70 -22.79 15.42 -5.96
CA GLY A 70 -22.25 15.28 -4.61
C GLY A 70 -21.32 14.08 -4.45
N ARG A 71 -20.72 13.60 -5.53
CA ARG A 71 -19.81 12.45 -5.54
C ARG A 71 -18.42 12.88 -5.14
N GLU A 72 -17.78 12.19 -4.23
CA GLU A 72 -16.37 12.39 -3.86
C GLU A 72 -15.49 11.23 -4.32
N GLY A 73 -14.18 11.43 -4.29
CA GLY A 73 -13.22 10.40 -4.66
C GLY A 73 -11.79 10.76 -4.30
N TRP A 74 -10.88 9.81 -4.46
CA TRP A 74 -9.45 10.02 -4.39
C TRP A 74 -8.76 9.27 -5.52
N VAL A 75 -7.54 9.72 -5.86
CA VAL A 75 -6.69 9.14 -6.89
C VAL A 75 -5.26 9.15 -6.38
N GLN A 76 -4.62 7.99 -6.36
CA GLN A 76 -3.21 7.82 -6.08
C GLN A 76 -2.45 7.76 -7.42
N LEU A 77 -1.48 8.67 -7.58
CA LEU A 77 -0.66 8.74 -8.77
C LEU A 77 0.80 8.50 -8.40
N ASP A 78 1.46 7.63 -9.17
CA ASP A 78 2.91 7.48 -9.13
C ASP A 78 3.50 7.93 -10.46
N PHE A 79 4.63 8.62 -10.39
CA PHE A 79 5.22 9.31 -11.53
C PHE A 79 6.72 9.54 -11.30
N MET A 80 7.39 10.01 -12.34
CA MET A 80 8.79 10.42 -12.30
C MET A 80 8.90 11.93 -12.34
N VAL A 81 9.84 12.51 -11.60
CA VAL A 81 10.22 13.92 -11.70
C VAL A 81 11.54 14.02 -12.45
N ALA A 82 11.53 14.76 -13.56
CA ALA A 82 12.71 14.97 -14.38
C ALA A 82 13.69 15.95 -13.73
N GLN A 83 14.94 16.00 -14.21
CA GLN A 83 15.97 16.96 -13.76
C GLN A 83 15.58 18.45 -13.86
N ASP A 84 14.59 18.79 -14.68
CA ASP A 84 14.04 20.14 -14.80
C ASP A 84 12.82 20.40 -13.89
N GLY A 85 12.43 19.40 -13.09
CA GLY A 85 11.29 19.47 -12.18
C GLY A 85 9.94 19.10 -12.79
N THR A 86 9.90 18.66 -14.05
CA THR A 86 8.65 18.28 -14.72
C THR A 86 8.25 16.83 -14.42
N PRO A 87 6.96 16.55 -14.16
CA PRO A 87 6.48 15.18 -13.97
C PRO A 87 6.26 14.46 -15.31
N TYR A 88 6.61 13.18 -15.37
CA TYR A 88 6.43 12.29 -16.54
C TYR A 88 6.19 10.83 -16.10
N GLU A 89 5.85 9.94 -17.03
CA GLU A 89 5.45 8.53 -16.73
C GLU A 89 4.39 8.43 -15.62
N ILE A 90 3.36 9.30 -15.70
CA ILE A 90 2.28 9.37 -14.71
C ILE A 90 1.36 8.16 -14.87
N VAL A 91 1.16 7.43 -13.78
CA VAL A 91 0.28 6.26 -13.72
C VAL A 91 -0.67 6.40 -12.53
N VAL A 92 -1.93 6.01 -12.73
CA VAL A 92 -2.89 5.82 -11.64
C VAL A 92 -2.60 4.46 -11.03
N THR A 93 -2.06 4.42 -9.82
CA THR A 93 -1.72 3.15 -9.15
C THR A 93 -2.82 2.66 -8.23
N ASP A 94 -3.71 3.56 -7.80
CA ASP A 94 -4.93 3.19 -7.08
C ASP A 94 -5.93 4.36 -7.14
N SER A 95 -7.22 4.08 -6.99
CA SER A 95 -8.23 5.14 -6.97
C SER A 95 -9.55 4.69 -6.36
N SER A 96 -10.40 5.66 -6.05
CA SER A 96 -11.81 5.43 -5.72
C SER A 96 -12.67 4.93 -6.90
N GLY A 97 -12.09 4.71 -8.09
CA GLY A 97 -12.73 4.07 -9.24
C GLY A 97 -13.59 4.97 -10.13
N ASP A 98 -13.42 6.29 -10.06
CA ASP A 98 -14.13 7.24 -10.93
C ASP A 98 -13.18 7.85 -11.98
N GLU A 99 -13.36 7.44 -13.23
CA GLU A 99 -12.54 7.87 -14.37
C GLU A 99 -12.47 9.40 -14.51
N GLN A 100 -13.52 10.15 -14.12
CA GLN A 100 -13.50 11.61 -14.22
C GLN A 100 -12.55 12.24 -13.19
N PHE A 101 -12.42 11.64 -12.00
CA PHE A 101 -11.46 12.06 -10.99
C PHE A 101 -10.04 11.70 -11.41
N GLU A 102 -9.82 10.48 -11.91
CA GLU A 102 -8.52 10.03 -12.42
C GLU A 102 -7.99 10.97 -13.50
N GLN A 103 -8.79 11.24 -14.52
CA GLN A 103 -8.40 12.16 -15.59
C GLN A 103 -8.15 13.59 -15.07
N ALA A 104 -8.92 14.06 -14.08
CA ALA A 104 -8.71 15.39 -13.50
C ALA A 104 -7.42 15.47 -12.67
N ALA A 105 -7.08 14.40 -11.95
CA ALA A 105 -5.85 14.26 -11.19
C ALA A 105 -4.63 14.23 -12.11
N VAL A 106 -4.63 13.37 -13.14
CA VAL A 106 -3.54 13.29 -14.14
C VAL A 106 -3.31 14.65 -14.79
N ARG A 107 -4.37 15.31 -15.29
CA ARG A 107 -4.24 16.65 -15.88
C ARG A 107 -3.66 17.69 -14.92
N ALA A 108 -3.93 17.58 -13.62
CA ALA A 108 -3.38 18.51 -12.64
C ALA A 108 -1.89 18.25 -12.41
N LEU A 109 -1.51 16.98 -12.30
CA LEU A 109 -0.13 16.58 -12.14
C LEU A 109 0.72 16.98 -13.34
N GLU A 110 0.25 16.79 -14.58
CA GLU A 110 0.95 17.21 -15.81
C GLU A 110 1.32 18.71 -15.84
N ARG A 111 0.62 19.56 -15.08
CA ARG A 111 0.87 21.01 -14.99
C ARG A 111 1.60 21.42 -13.70
N SER A 112 1.96 20.45 -12.86
CA SER A 112 2.65 20.67 -11.60
C SER A 112 4.15 20.80 -11.82
N VAL A 113 4.82 21.49 -10.89
CA VAL A 113 6.28 21.66 -10.90
C VAL A 113 6.86 21.21 -9.57
N PHE A 114 7.99 20.52 -9.64
CA PHE A 114 8.74 19.99 -8.52
C PHE A 114 10.17 20.53 -8.54
N GLU A 115 10.83 20.50 -7.39
CA GLU A 115 12.28 20.53 -7.34
C GLU A 115 12.77 19.11 -7.64
N PRO A 116 13.70 18.92 -8.59
CA PRO A 116 14.20 17.59 -8.91
C PRO A 116 14.90 16.98 -7.69
N ALA A 117 14.96 15.64 -7.66
CA ALA A 117 15.86 14.99 -6.73
C ALA A 117 17.30 15.40 -7.01
N THR A 118 18.15 15.38 -5.98
CA THR A 118 19.59 15.58 -6.15
C THR A 118 20.37 14.39 -5.63
N LEU A 119 21.42 14.00 -6.36
CA LEU A 119 22.42 13.05 -5.93
C LEU A 119 23.77 13.75 -5.90
N ASP A 120 24.39 13.84 -4.73
CA ASP A 120 25.65 14.57 -4.54
C ASP A 120 25.58 16.01 -5.06
N GLY A 121 24.39 16.62 -4.90
CA GLY A 121 24.09 17.98 -5.34
C GLY A 121 23.83 18.14 -6.84
N GLN A 122 23.83 17.06 -7.63
CA GLN A 122 23.45 17.06 -9.05
C GLN A 122 21.99 16.63 -9.22
N PRO A 123 21.16 17.36 -9.98
CA PRO A 123 19.81 16.92 -10.30
C PRO A 123 19.78 15.55 -10.97
N VAL A 124 18.86 14.69 -10.56
CA VAL A 124 18.61 13.37 -11.14
C VAL A 124 17.11 13.13 -11.29
N ASP A 125 16.73 12.23 -12.19
CA ASP A 125 15.35 11.79 -12.29
C ASP A 125 15.01 10.87 -11.10
N ALA A 126 13.84 11.04 -10.49
CA ALA A 126 13.44 10.24 -9.33
C ALA A 126 11.93 10.04 -9.23
N GLY A 127 11.53 8.91 -8.67
CA GLY A 127 10.13 8.57 -8.45
C GLY A 127 9.48 9.49 -7.41
N HIS A 128 8.20 9.77 -7.58
CA HIS A 128 7.38 10.41 -6.57
C HIS A 128 5.93 9.93 -6.65
N ALA A 129 5.24 10.05 -5.52
CA ALA A 129 3.87 9.64 -5.35
C ALA A 129 3.02 10.84 -4.87
N LEU A 130 1.82 11.00 -5.41
CA LEU A 130 0.89 12.05 -5.02
C LEU A 130 -0.54 11.55 -5.00
N LYS A 131 -1.17 11.67 -3.83
CA LYS A 131 -2.60 11.46 -3.66
C LYS A 131 -3.37 12.77 -3.89
N TYR A 132 -4.35 12.74 -4.79
CA TYR A 132 -5.37 13.77 -4.92
C TYR A 132 -6.67 13.32 -4.27
N SER A 133 -7.35 14.25 -3.60
CA SER A 133 -8.63 14.03 -2.94
C SER A 133 -9.66 15.04 -3.45
N PHE A 134 -10.78 14.52 -3.94
CA PHE A 134 -11.94 15.24 -4.44
C PHE A 134 -13.04 15.20 -3.38
N ALA A 135 -12.80 15.86 -2.25
CA ALA A 135 -13.78 15.99 -1.18
C ALA A 135 -14.64 17.25 -1.37
N ILE A 136 -15.90 17.17 -0.98
CA ILE A 136 -16.76 18.34 -0.83
C ILE A 136 -16.63 18.76 0.63
N GLU A 137 -16.09 19.95 0.88
CA GLU A 137 -16.01 20.46 2.24
C GLU A 137 -17.40 20.48 2.86
N ALA A 138 -17.56 19.70 3.92
CA ALA A 138 -18.72 19.81 4.78
C ALA A 138 -18.58 21.13 5.55
N ASP A 139 -19.68 21.89 5.70
CA ASP A 139 -19.73 23.00 6.65
C ASP A 139 -19.19 22.51 8.00
N ALA A 140 -18.45 23.35 8.74
CA ALA A 140 -17.76 22.96 9.97
C ALA A 140 -18.65 22.28 11.04
N ASP A 141 -19.97 22.45 10.95
CA ASP A 141 -20.98 21.86 11.82
C ASP A 141 -21.55 20.50 11.32
N THR A 142 -21.17 20.05 10.12
CA THR A 142 -21.61 18.78 9.53
C THR A 142 -20.50 17.75 9.66
N GLU A 143 -20.64 16.85 10.63
CA GLU A 143 -19.76 15.69 10.71
C GLU A 143 -19.86 14.83 9.43
N GLN A 144 -18.70 14.48 8.86
CA GLN A 144 -18.60 13.49 7.79
C GLN A 144 -19.30 12.19 8.22
N GLY A 145 -20.14 11.65 7.34
CA GLY A 145 -20.90 10.45 7.64
C GLY A 145 -21.72 9.96 6.46
N ALA A 146 -22.32 8.80 6.62
CA ALA A 146 -23.10 8.16 5.57
C ALA A 146 -24.52 8.72 5.48
N SER A 147 -25.09 8.66 4.27
CA SER A 147 -26.50 8.87 4.02
C SER A 147 -27.35 7.79 4.71
N ARG A 148 -28.59 8.10 5.08
CA ARG A 148 -29.50 7.12 5.71
C ARG A 148 -29.75 5.91 4.81
N SER A 149 -29.85 6.12 3.50
CA SER A 149 -30.02 5.06 2.51
C SER A 149 -28.80 4.15 2.48
N PHE A 150 -27.59 4.72 2.50
CA PHE A 150 -26.37 3.93 2.57
C PHE A 150 -26.30 3.12 3.86
N VAL A 151 -26.58 3.72 5.02
CA VAL A 151 -26.55 2.98 6.30
C VAL A 151 -27.50 1.78 6.28
N ALA A 152 -28.72 1.94 5.77
CA ALA A 152 -29.67 0.83 5.66
C ALA A 152 -29.18 -0.26 4.68
N ALA A 153 -28.62 0.12 3.54
CA ALA A 153 -28.07 -0.82 2.57
C ALA A 153 -26.85 -1.57 3.12
N TYR A 154 -25.92 -0.85 3.75
CA TYR A 154 -24.73 -1.38 4.43
C TYR A 154 -25.11 -2.39 5.52
N GLN A 155 -26.09 -2.05 6.38
CA GLN A 155 -26.60 -2.99 7.40
C GLN A 155 -27.16 -4.25 6.76
N GLY A 156 -27.92 -4.12 5.66
CA GLY A 156 -28.43 -5.26 4.93
C GLY A 156 -27.32 -6.17 4.36
N VAL A 157 -26.16 -5.61 3.98
CA VAL A 157 -24.99 -6.41 3.58
C VAL A 157 -24.48 -7.23 4.77
N LEU A 158 -24.26 -6.59 5.92
CA LEU A 158 -23.77 -7.27 7.12
C LEU A 158 -24.75 -8.36 7.60
N ASP A 159 -26.04 -8.08 7.61
CA ASP A 159 -27.07 -9.06 8.00
C ASP A 159 -27.05 -10.31 7.09
N ALA A 160 -26.83 -10.12 5.78
CA ALA A 160 -26.70 -11.23 4.83
C ALA A 160 -25.41 -12.03 5.04
N ILE A 161 -24.30 -11.34 5.36
CA ILE A 161 -23.02 -11.98 5.72
C ILE A 161 -23.20 -12.85 6.97
N ASP A 162 -23.81 -12.30 8.02
CA ASP A 162 -24.05 -12.97 9.30
C ASP A 162 -25.01 -14.16 9.14
N ALA A 163 -26.02 -14.03 8.27
CA ALA A 163 -26.90 -15.13 7.89
C ALA A 163 -26.21 -16.23 7.05
N GLY A 164 -25.01 -15.98 6.55
CA GLY A 164 -24.30 -16.90 5.66
C GLY A 164 -24.89 -17.01 4.26
N ASP A 165 -25.71 -16.04 3.84
CA ASP A 165 -26.34 -16.00 2.51
C ASP A 165 -25.42 -15.25 1.54
N GLN A 166 -24.54 -16.01 0.86
CA GLN A 166 -23.51 -15.47 -0.01
C GLN A 166 -24.09 -14.68 -1.19
N ASP A 167 -25.11 -15.23 -1.88
CA ASP A 167 -25.72 -14.60 -3.05
C ASP A 167 -26.41 -13.28 -2.67
N ALA A 168 -27.15 -13.29 -1.54
CA ALA A 168 -27.80 -12.11 -1.01
C ALA A 168 -26.81 -11.04 -0.56
N ALA A 169 -25.69 -11.43 0.04
CA ALA A 169 -24.61 -10.51 0.44
C ALA A 169 -23.92 -9.91 -0.78
N ALA A 170 -23.54 -10.73 -1.76
CA ALA A 170 -22.91 -10.29 -3.00
C ALA A 170 -23.81 -9.30 -3.78
N ALA A 171 -25.09 -9.62 -3.94
CA ALA A 171 -26.04 -8.74 -4.63
C ALA A 171 -26.23 -7.40 -3.90
N ARG A 172 -26.30 -7.40 -2.56
CA ARG A 172 -26.40 -6.17 -1.79
C ARG A 172 -25.13 -5.34 -1.83
N LEU A 173 -23.96 -5.99 -1.79
CA LEU A 173 -22.66 -5.32 -1.87
C LEU A 173 -22.50 -4.62 -3.23
N ALA A 174 -22.84 -5.31 -4.32
CA ALA A 174 -22.82 -4.75 -5.67
C ALA A 174 -23.82 -3.59 -5.87
N GLY A 175 -24.90 -3.56 -5.07
CA GLY A 175 -25.92 -2.52 -5.11
C GLY A 175 -25.65 -1.30 -4.22
N LEU A 176 -24.51 -1.21 -3.52
CA LEU A 176 -24.17 -0.05 -2.70
C LEU A 176 -23.91 1.19 -3.58
N ASP A 177 -24.77 2.20 -3.47
CA ASP A 177 -24.54 3.53 -4.07
C ASP A 177 -23.64 4.36 -3.16
N VAL A 178 -22.33 4.30 -3.42
CA VAL A 178 -21.30 5.07 -2.72
C VAL A 178 -21.23 6.49 -3.29
N ARG A 179 -21.36 7.50 -2.43
CA ARG A 179 -21.32 8.91 -2.84
C ARG A 179 -20.17 9.69 -2.27
N ASN A 180 -19.73 9.39 -1.05
CA ASN A 180 -18.68 10.14 -0.39
C ASN A 180 -17.57 9.23 0.14
N LEU A 181 -16.45 9.81 0.54
CA LEU A 181 -15.26 9.05 0.94
C LEU A 181 -15.47 8.28 2.25
N TYR A 182 -16.37 8.73 3.11
CA TYR A 182 -16.79 7.99 4.29
C TYR A 182 -17.55 6.72 3.91
N GLU A 183 -18.53 6.83 2.99
CA GLU A 183 -19.29 5.69 2.46
C GLU A 183 -18.37 4.71 1.70
N ASP A 184 -17.40 5.20 0.93
CA ASP A 184 -16.43 4.35 0.21
C ASP A 184 -15.58 3.51 1.16
N ALA A 185 -15.09 4.13 2.25
CA ALA A 185 -14.31 3.42 3.26
C ALA A 185 -15.14 2.32 3.95
N PHE A 186 -16.38 2.60 4.32
CA PHE A 186 -17.27 1.59 4.91
C PHE A 186 -17.71 0.53 3.90
N ALA A 187 -18.01 0.88 2.65
CA ALA A 187 -18.31 -0.09 1.60
C ALA A 187 -17.14 -1.07 1.39
N SER A 188 -15.91 -0.55 1.46
CA SER A 188 -14.68 -1.35 1.40
C SER A 188 -14.53 -2.28 2.61
N LEU A 189 -14.89 -1.84 3.82
CA LEU A 189 -14.97 -2.72 5.00
C LEU A 189 -16.04 -3.80 4.87
N ALA A 190 -17.24 -3.48 4.34
CA ALA A 190 -18.26 -4.50 4.06
C ALA A 190 -17.76 -5.53 3.04
N ARG A 191 -17.05 -5.08 2.00
CA ARG A 191 -16.38 -5.97 1.04
C ARG A 191 -15.35 -6.86 1.73
N TYR A 192 -14.50 -6.32 2.62
CA TYR A 192 -13.59 -7.12 3.43
C TYR A 192 -14.33 -8.20 4.23
N HIS A 193 -15.43 -7.85 4.93
CA HIS A 193 -16.19 -8.83 5.72
C HIS A 193 -16.81 -9.95 4.87
N TYR A 194 -17.31 -9.61 3.68
CA TYR A 194 -17.76 -10.61 2.71
C TYR A 194 -16.60 -11.53 2.28
N LEU A 195 -15.46 -10.95 1.91
CA LEU A 195 -14.29 -11.69 1.44
C LEU A 195 -13.60 -12.50 2.55
N ALA A 196 -13.71 -12.07 3.80
CA ALA A 196 -13.22 -12.84 4.95
C ALA A 196 -13.96 -14.18 5.11
N ARG A 197 -15.18 -14.30 4.58
CA ARG A 197 -15.99 -15.52 4.62
C ARG A 197 -15.92 -16.34 3.34
N TRP A 198 -15.84 -15.69 2.19
CA TRP A 198 -16.00 -16.34 0.88
C TRP A 198 -14.93 -16.00 -0.16
N GLY A 199 -14.00 -15.09 0.14
CA GLY A 199 -12.96 -14.62 -0.77
C GLY A 199 -11.56 -15.09 -0.39
N SER A 200 -10.62 -14.81 -1.27
CA SER A 200 -9.19 -15.05 -1.08
C SER A 200 -8.55 -14.03 -0.14
N ARG A 201 -7.35 -14.35 0.37
CA ARG A 201 -6.54 -13.44 1.20
C ARG A 201 -6.13 -12.19 0.42
N GLN A 202 -5.81 -12.32 -0.85
CA GLN A 202 -5.46 -11.21 -1.73
C GLN A 202 -6.63 -10.24 -1.90
N GLU A 203 -7.83 -10.75 -2.15
CA GLU A 203 -9.03 -9.89 -2.24
C GLU A 203 -9.33 -9.20 -0.90
N GLN A 204 -9.14 -9.91 0.23
CA GLN A 204 -9.26 -9.32 1.57
C GLN A 204 -8.28 -8.15 1.77
N LEU A 205 -7.01 -8.33 1.36
CA LEU A 205 -5.99 -7.29 1.43
C LEU A 205 -6.38 -6.08 0.57
N ALA A 206 -6.77 -6.29 -0.69
CA ALA A 206 -7.21 -5.22 -1.59
C ALA A 206 -8.39 -4.41 -1.02
N ALA A 207 -9.36 -5.09 -0.41
CA ALA A 207 -10.49 -4.42 0.23
C ALA A 207 -10.07 -3.56 1.44
N LEU A 208 -9.09 -4.00 2.23
CA LEU A 208 -8.57 -3.23 3.35
C LEU A 208 -7.70 -2.05 2.89
N THR A 209 -6.85 -2.26 1.88
CA THR A 209 -6.04 -1.19 1.25
C THR A 209 -6.94 -0.05 0.79
N ARG A 210 -8.05 -0.38 0.12
CA ARG A 210 -9.06 0.61 -0.28
C ARG A 210 -9.76 1.26 0.92
N ALA A 211 -10.10 0.49 1.95
CA ALA A 211 -10.79 1.01 3.13
C ALA A 211 -9.96 2.04 3.92
N VAL A 212 -8.63 1.85 3.99
CA VAL A 212 -7.72 2.82 4.62
C VAL A 212 -7.24 3.90 3.65
N ALA A 213 -7.41 3.68 2.34
CA ALA A 213 -7.16 4.63 1.26
C ALA A 213 -5.79 5.32 1.31
N HIS A 214 -4.71 4.61 1.69
CA HIS A 214 -3.37 5.19 1.82
C HIS A 214 -3.27 6.42 2.77
N GLU A 215 -4.21 6.57 3.70
CA GLU A 215 -4.19 7.67 4.66
C GLU A 215 -3.15 7.42 5.76
N ARG A 216 -2.41 8.47 6.15
CA ARG A 216 -1.50 8.42 7.32
C ARG A 216 -2.22 8.70 8.65
N GLU A 217 -3.42 9.25 8.57
CA GLU A 217 -4.26 9.60 9.72
C GLU A 217 -5.73 9.25 9.47
N GLN A 218 -6.53 9.28 10.53
CA GLN A 218 -7.96 8.96 10.49
C GLN A 218 -8.76 10.01 9.70
N ARG A 219 -8.86 9.83 8.37
CA ARG A 219 -9.60 10.78 7.52
C ARG A 219 -11.05 10.35 7.28
N TYR A 220 -11.27 9.10 6.86
CA TYR A 220 -12.59 8.63 6.43
C TYR A 220 -13.20 7.61 7.39
N LEU A 221 -12.36 6.77 8.00
CA LEU A 221 -12.78 5.83 9.02
C LEU A 221 -12.66 6.45 10.42
N PRO A 222 -13.62 6.16 11.33
CA PRO A 222 -13.42 6.40 12.75
C PRO A 222 -12.13 5.72 13.24
N ARG A 223 -11.44 6.35 14.19
CA ARG A 223 -10.14 5.90 14.71
C ARG A 223 -10.07 4.40 14.99
N GLU A 224 -11.06 3.85 15.69
CA GLU A 224 -11.09 2.44 16.07
C GLU A 224 -11.15 1.53 14.84
N ALA A 225 -11.99 1.87 13.86
CA ALA A 225 -12.10 1.14 12.60
C ALA A 225 -10.82 1.26 11.77
N PHE A 226 -10.22 2.45 11.71
CA PHE A 226 -8.97 2.70 10.98
C PHE A 226 -7.82 1.88 11.55
N VAL A 227 -7.59 1.95 12.87
CA VAL A 227 -6.53 1.17 13.54
C VAL A 227 -6.79 -0.32 13.41
N TRP A 228 -8.04 -0.77 13.51
CA TRP A 228 -8.38 -2.18 13.30
C TRP A 228 -8.08 -2.62 11.86
N ALA A 229 -8.49 -1.84 10.86
CA ALA A 229 -8.27 -2.16 9.44
C ALA A 229 -6.77 -2.22 9.12
N LEU A 230 -5.97 -1.28 9.62
CA LEU A 230 -4.51 -1.30 9.48
C LEU A 230 -3.89 -2.56 10.13
N ARG A 231 -4.38 -2.99 11.30
CA ARG A 231 -3.89 -4.23 11.94
C ARG A 231 -4.25 -5.48 11.14
N GLN A 232 -5.45 -5.52 10.54
CA GLN A 232 -5.82 -6.63 9.66
C GLN A 232 -5.00 -6.62 8.36
N LYS A 233 -4.76 -5.42 7.79
CA LYS A 233 -3.91 -5.21 6.61
C LYS A 233 -2.50 -5.72 6.86
N PHE A 234 -1.85 -5.27 7.94
CA PHE A 234 -0.52 -5.73 8.35
C PHE A 234 -0.43 -7.26 8.48
N ALA A 235 -1.44 -7.88 9.09
CA ALA A 235 -1.48 -9.33 9.27
C ALA A 235 -1.60 -10.07 7.93
N LEU A 236 -2.45 -9.59 7.01
CA LEU A 236 -2.61 -10.16 5.68
C LEU A 236 -1.37 -9.95 4.81
N GLU A 237 -0.76 -8.78 4.86
CA GLU A 237 0.50 -8.49 4.17
C GLU A 237 1.59 -9.45 4.62
N THR A 238 1.72 -9.66 5.94
CA THR A 238 2.67 -10.63 6.50
C THR A 238 2.34 -12.08 6.07
N GLU A 239 1.07 -12.48 6.09
CA GLU A 239 0.61 -13.83 5.64
C GLU A 239 0.89 -14.05 4.15
N LEU A 240 0.71 -13.01 3.34
CA LEU A 240 0.92 -13.01 1.89
C LEU A 240 2.37 -12.75 1.48
N GLN A 241 3.27 -12.56 2.45
CA GLN A 241 4.68 -12.25 2.25
C GLN A 241 4.91 -10.91 1.52
N ASP A 242 3.93 -10.02 1.55
CA ASP A 242 4.03 -8.62 1.15
C ASP A 242 4.67 -7.81 2.28
N PHE A 243 5.95 -8.06 2.48
CA PHE A 243 6.69 -7.47 3.58
C PHE A 243 7.02 -5.99 3.37
N GLY A 244 7.08 -5.51 2.12
CA GLY A 244 7.21 -4.09 1.81
C GLY A 244 5.96 -3.34 2.29
N GLY A 245 4.78 -3.77 1.83
CA GLY A 245 3.51 -3.19 2.27
C GLY A 245 3.28 -3.31 3.78
N ALA A 246 3.73 -4.40 4.42
CA ALA A 246 3.66 -4.56 5.87
C ALA A 246 4.46 -3.46 6.62
N LEU A 247 5.65 -3.09 6.13
CA LEU A 247 6.45 -2.03 6.74
C LEU A 247 5.82 -0.64 6.53
N ASP A 248 5.21 -0.40 5.37
CA ASP A 248 4.46 0.84 5.11
C ASP A 248 3.23 0.96 6.02
N THR A 249 2.49 -0.14 6.18
CA THR A 249 1.37 -0.20 7.12
C THR A 249 1.84 0.02 8.56
N TRP A 250 3.00 -0.52 8.94
CA TRP A 250 3.60 -0.29 10.25
C TRP A 250 3.94 1.19 10.46
N ASP A 251 4.43 1.87 9.44
CA ASP A 251 4.76 3.29 9.48
C ASP A 251 3.55 4.17 9.81
N VAL A 252 2.35 3.76 9.41
CA VAL A 252 1.10 4.41 9.82
C VAL A 252 0.67 3.95 11.21
N LEU A 253 0.74 2.66 11.51
CA LEU A 253 0.33 2.07 12.80
C LEU A 253 1.11 2.63 13.99
N ARG A 254 2.44 2.81 13.85
CA ARG A 254 3.31 3.29 14.93
C ARG A 254 3.03 4.73 15.35
N LEU A 255 2.39 5.51 14.48
CA LEU A 255 1.92 6.87 14.79
C LEU A 255 0.59 6.87 15.56
N GLN A 256 -0.13 5.74 15.58
CA GLN A 256 -1.38 5.60 16.30
C GLN A 256 -1.11 5.22 17.76
N LYS A 257 -2.00 5.67 18.66
CA LYS A 257 -1.96 5.17 20.04
C LYS A 257 -2.56 3.75 20.10
N LEU A 258 -1.67 2.77 20.23
CA LEU A 258 -1.94 1.34 20.40
C LEU A 258 -1.85 0.94 21.88
N ASP A 259 -2.39 -0.23 22.23
CA ASP A 259 -2.10 -0.82 23.53
C ASP A 259 -0.64 -1.34 23.57
N PRO A 260 0.06 -1.27 24.72
CA PRO A 260 1.48 -1.64 24.79
C PRO A 260 1.78 -3.08 24.36
N SER A 261 0.84 -4.01 24.58
CA SER A 261 1.06 -5.42 24.25
C SER A 261 0.97 -5.68 22.74
N ALA A 262 0.01 -5.05 22.06
CA ALA A 262 -0.13 -5.11 20.62
C ALA A 262 1.02 -4.37 19.93
N GLN A 263 1.45 -3.22 20.47
CA GLN A 263 2.62 -2.51 19.97
C GLN A 263 3.87 -3.39 20.03
N ALA A 264 4.17 -4.00 21.18
CA ALA A 264 5.33 -4.88 21.33
C ALA A 264 5.24 -6.15 20.46
N ALA A 265 4.03 -6.60 20.08
CA ALA A 265 3.86 -7.72 19.15
C ALA A 265 4.17 -7.31 17.71
N LEU A 266 3.70 -6.14 17.29
CA LEU A 266 3.99 -5.58 15.96
C LEU A 266 5.47 -5.24 15.81
N GLU A 267 6.11 -4.62 16.82
CA GLU A 267 7.54 -4.31 16.80
C GLU A 267 8.41 -5.56 16.63
N ARG A 268 8.02 -6.70 17.24
CA ARG A 268 8.72 -7.97 17.05
C ARG A 268 8.56 -8.51 15.63
N ALA A 269 7.35 -8.48 15.07
CA ALA A 269 7.12 -8.90 13.68
C ALA A 269 7.91 -8.02 12.70
N VAL A 270 7.92 -6.70 12.91
CA VAL A 270 8.70 -5.74 12.11
C VAL A 270 10.19 -6.04 12.20
N ALA A 271 10.71 -6.32 13.39
CA ALA A 271 12.12 -6.69 13.56
C ALA A 271 12.50 -7.97 12.80
N GLU A 272 11.58 -8.94 12.71
CA GLU A 272 11.78 -10.14 11.90
C GLU A 272 11.77 -9.85 10.39
N ILE A 273 10.89 -8.95 9.93
CA ILE A 273 10.83 -8.50 8.53
C ILE A 273 12.10 -7.72 8.16
N GLU A 274 12.56 -6.80 9.01
CA GLU A 274 13.80 -6.05 8.82
C GLU A 274 15.04 -6.98 8.84
N ALA A 275 15.03 -8.02 9.67
CA ALA A 275 16.08 -9.04 9.61
C ALA A 275 16.04 -9.83 8.29
N LEU A 276 14.85 -10.17 7.78
CA LEU A 276 14.68 -10.82 6.48
C LEU A 276 15.15 -9.93 5.33
N ARG A 277 15.00 -8.60 5.43
CA ARG A 277 15.48 -7.65 4.41
C ARG A 277 16.99 -7.76 4.18
N GLU A 278 17.77 -8.07 5.22
CA GLU A 278 19.24 -8.08 5.20
C GLU A 278 19.86 -9.49 5.07
N ASP A 279 19.12 -10.56 5.29
CA ASP A 279 19.65 -11.93 5.21
C ASP A 279 19.58 -12.55 3.79
N ASP A 280 20.06 -13.80 3.65
CA ASP A 280 20.08 -14.55 2.39
C ASP A 280 18.83 -15.44 2.16
N ARG A 281 17.82 -15.41 3.04
CA ARG A 281 16.62 -16.24 2.88
C ARG A 281 15.77 -15.70 1.74
N ALA A 282 15.57 -16.50 0.69
CA ALA A 282 14.67 -16.14 -0.39
C ALA A 282 13.20 -16.40 -0.01
N PHE A 283 12.29 -15.56 -0.52
CA PHE A 283 10.86 -15.75 -0.41
C PHE A 283 10.17 -15.40 -1.73
N ALA A 284 8.89 -15.76 -1.86
CA ALA A 284 8.18 -15.58 -3.12
C ALA A 284 6.72 -15.15 -2.90
N VAL A 285 6.26 -14.22 -3.73
CA VAL A 285 4.90 -13.67 -3.71
C VAL A 285 4.20 -14.03 -5.02
N ALA A 286 2.93 -14.44 -4.93
CA ALA A 286 2.11 -14.67 -6.11
C ALA A 286 1.60 -13.33 -6.65
N GLY A 287 1.84 -13.07 -7.93
CA GLY A 287 1.36 -11.89 -8.64
C GLY A 287 0.31 -12.26 -9.69
N ARG A 288 -0.61 -11.33 -9.94
CA ARG A 288 -1.59 -11.43 -11.02
C ARG A 288 -1.79 -10.05 -11.63
N ILE A 289 -1.56 -9.94 -12.94
CA ILE A 289 -1.73 -8.68 -13.69
C ILE A 289 -3.22 -8.33 -13.74
N GLU A 290 -3.54 -7.09 -13.38
CA GLU A 290 -4.90 -6.58 -13.32
C GLU A 290 -5.44 -6.22 -14.71
N ASP A 291 -6.69 -5.74 -14.76
CA ASP A 291 -7.38 -5.42 -16.02
C ASP A 291 -6.76 -4.24 -16.77
N ASP A 292 -6.01 -3.38 -16.07
CA ASP A 292 -5.26 -2.26 -16.65
C ASP A 292 -3.92 -2.70 -17.29
N GLY A 293 -3.55 -3.98 -17.14
CA GLY A 293 -2.32 -4.54 -17.68
C GLY A 293 -1.09 -4.39 -16.78
N SER A 294 -1.27 -3.95 -15.53
CA SER A 294 -0.19 -3.74 -14.57
C SER A 294 -0.41 -4.52 -13.26
N TRP A 295 0.68 -4.77 -12.55
CA TRP A 295 0.70 -5.23 -11.16
C TRP A 295 1.82 -4.52 -10.41
N PHE A 296 1.50 -3.91 -9.27
CA PHE A 296 2.42 -3.10 -8.49
C PHE A 296 2.81 -3.81 -7.20
N PHE A 297 4.08 -3.66 -6.77
CA PHE A 297 4.57 -4.29 -5.55
C PHE A 297 5.81 -3.60 -4.97
N ASP A 298 5.82 -3.37 -3.65
CA ASP A 298 6.95 -2.80 -2.92
C ASP A 298 8.01 -3.85 -2.58
N LEU A 299 9.19 -3.72 -3.21
CA LEU A 299 10.28 -4.68 -3.03
C LEU A 299 10.91 -4.58 -1.63
N LEU A 300 10.98 -5.72 -0.93
CA LEU A 300 11.72 -5.83 0.33
C LEU A 300 13.20 -6.13 0.11
N LYS A 301 13.58 -6.95 -0.88
CA LYS A 301 14.98 -7.34 -1.13
C LYS A 301 15.56 -6.68 -2.36
N ARG A 302 16.90 -6.65 -2.43
CA ARG A 302 17.65 -6.05 -3.54
C ARG A 302 17.63 -6.92 -4.79
N ARG A 303 17.62 -8.24 -4.63
CA ARG A 303 17.58 -9.16 -5.76
C ARG A 303 16.19 -9.73 -5.92
N PHE A 304 15.76 -9.85 -7.17
CA PHE A 304 14.50 -10.50 -7.49
C PHE A 304 14.51 -11.08 -8.90
N HIS A 305 13.60 -12.02 -9.13
CA HIS A 305 13.26 -12.51 -10.47
C HIS A 305 11.80 -12.92 -10.52
N ILE A 306 11.28 -13.07 -11.73
CA ILE A 306 9.91 -13.56 -11.95
C ILE A 306 9.98 -14.93 -12.60
N ASP A 307 9.31 -15.91 -11.98
CA ASP A 307 9.15 -17.26 -12.52
C ASP A 307 7.68 -17.69 -12.57
N ARG A 308 7.45 -18.91 -13.11
CA ARG A 308 6.12 -19.55 -13.22
C ARG A 308 5.06 -18.64 -13.85
N VAL A 309 5.41 -17.98 -14.96
CA VAL A 309 4.49 -17.12 -15.71
C VAL A 309 3.44 -17.98 -16.43
N ASP A 310 2.17 -17.70 -16.18
CA ASP A 310 1.00 -18.25 -16.86
C ASP A 310 0.26 -17.09 -17.56
N GLY A 311 0.55 -16.90 -18.85
CA GLY A 311 0.19 -15.71 -19.63
C GLY A 311 1.41 -15.05 -20.24
N ALA A 312 1.43 -13.72 -20.31
CA ALA A 312 2.53 -12.96 -20.89
C ALA A 312 2.90 -11.73 -20.05
N VAL A 313 4.17 -11.68 -19.62
CA VAL A 313 4.81 -10.49 -19.05
C VAL A 313 5.67 -9.86 -20.14
N THR A 314 5.52 -8.56 -20.37
CA THR A 314 6.19 -7.82 -21.45
C THR A 314 7.32 -6.96 -20.92
N GLU A 315 7.07 -6.22 -19.84
CA GLU A 315 7.98 -5.20 -19.32
C GLU A 315 7.99 -5.20 -17.79
N LEU A 316 9.13 -4.82 -17.24
CA LEU A 316 9.30 -4.53 -15.83
C LEU A 316 9.76 -3.09 -15.70
N LYS A 317 9.10 -2.35 -14.82
CA LYS A 317 9.43 -0.96 -14.50
C LYS A 317 9.72 -0.87 -13.02
N LEU A 318 10.89 -0.37 -12.66
CA LEU A 318 11.28 -0.09 -11.29
C LEU A 318 11.24 1.42 -11.07
N ARG A 319 10.43 1.86 -10.11
CA ARG A 319 10.41 3.23 -9.58
C ARG A 319 10.96 3.17 -8.16
N CYS A 320 12.24 3.42 -8.02
CA CYS A 320 12.86 3.55 -6.71
C CYS A 320 12.95 5.04 -6.35
N ASP A 321 13.20 5.33 -5.07
CA ASP A 321 13.62 6.67 -4.64
C ASP A 321 14.74 7.20 -5.55
N ARG A 322 15.67 6.32 -5.96
CA ARG A 322 16.73 6.62 -6.94
C ARG A 322 16.54 5.83 -8.22
N ASP A 323 16.53 6.52 -9.35
CA ASP A 323 16.42 5.98 -10.70
C ASP A 323 15.04 5.38 -11.05
N TYR A 324 14.74 5.48 -12.35
CA TYR A 324 13.70 4.71 -13.00
C TYR A 324 14.32 3.83 -14.05
N VAL A 325 14.04 2.54 -13.96
CA VAL A 325 14.55 1.58 -14.93
C VAL A 325 13.37 0.82 -15.53
N LEU A 326 13.17 1.01 -16.82
CA LEU A 326 12.29 0.18 -17.63
C LEU A 326 13.13 -0.79 -18.44
N PHE A 327 12.77 -2.06 -18.38
CA PHE A 327 13.39 -3.08 -19.22
C PHE A 327 12.36 -4.09 -19.69
N ARG A 328 12.59 -4.61 -20.90
CA ARG A 328 11.80 -5.73 -21.42
C ARG A 328 12.05 -6.94 -20.55
N TYR A 329 10.97 -7.59 -20.14
CA TYR A 329 11.06 -8.83 -19.40
C TYR A 329 11.80 -9.89 -20.23
N ARG A 330 12.77 -10.55 -19.61
CA ARG A 330 13.39 -11.75 -20.15
C ARG A 330 13.24 -12.88 -19.13
N PRO A 331 12.75 -14.05 -19.54
CA PRO A 331 12.77 -15.22 -18.67
C PRO A 331 14.23 -15.53 -18.31
N ASP A 332 14.43 -16.05 -17.10
CA ASP A 332 15.73 -16.52 -16.57
C ASP A 332 16.74 -15.44 -16.14
N LEU A 333 16.33 -14.16 -16.09
CA LEU A 333 17.15 -13.12 -15.49
C LEU A 333 16.81 -12.89 -14.02
N GLU A 334 17.87 -12.85 -13.21
CA GLU A 334 17.84 -12.23 -11.89
C GLU A 334 18.26 -10.77 -12.02
N TYR A 335 17.49 -9.90 -11.35
CA TYR A 335 17.72 -8.47 -11.30
C TYR A 335 18.25 -8.11 -9.93
N GLU A 336 19.22 -7.21 -9.87
CA GLU A 336 19.75 -6.65 -8.62
C GLU A 336 19.58 -5.13 -8.65
N VAL A 337 18.92 -4.59 -7.64
CA VAL A 337 18.83 -3.15 -7.38
C VAL A 337 20.11 -2.72 -6.65
N ALA A 338 20.99 -2.04 -7.39
CA ALA A 338 22.23 -1.48 -6.87
C ALA A 338 21.95 -0.29 -5.94
N ASP A 339 22.78 -0.12 -4.89
CA ASP A 339 22.80 1.07 -4.03
C ASP A 339 21.41 1.53 -3.51
N ARG A 340 20.67 0.60 -2.86
CA ARG A 340 19.39 0.91 -2.21
C ARG A 340 19.54 2.11 -1.28
N VAL A 341 18.95 3.21 -1.68
CA VAL A 341 18.57 4.29 -0.78
C VAL A 341 17.11 4.53 -1.09
N GLY A 342 16.26 3.86 -0.31
CA GLY A 342 14.81 3.97 -0.42
C GLY A 342 14.07 2.68 -0.74
N ASP A 343 12.76 2.84 -0.76
CA ASP A 343 11.78 1.84 -1.16
C ASP A 343 11.64 1.83 -2.70
N CYS A 344 11.38 0.66 -3.26
CA CYS A 344 11.31 0.45 -4.71
C CYS A 344 9.97 -0.18 -5.10
N LEU A 345 9.18 0.56 -5.86
CA LEU A 345 7.95 0.05 -6.45
C LEU A 345 8.26 -0.64 -7.78
N LEU A 346 8.00 -1.94 -7.84
CA LEU A 346 8.03 -2.72 -9.06
C LEU A 346 6.64 -2.69 -9.72
N GLU A 347 6.59 -2.32 -11.00
CA GLU A 347 5.44 -2.55 -11.87
C GLU A 347 5.78 -3.66 -12.87
N VAL A 348 4.94 -4.69 -12.88
CA VAL A 348 4.97 -5.80 -13.84
C VAL A 348 3.89 -5.56 -14.87
N VAL A 349 4.29 -5.35 -16.12
CA VAL A 349 3.38 -5.05 -17.23
C VAL A 349 3.20 -6.29 -18.10
N GLY A 350 1.97 -6.55 -18.55
CA GLY A 350 1.67 -7.71 -19.38
C GLY A 350 0.21 -7.85 -19.77
N GLU A 351 -0.16 -9.05 -20.22
CA GLU A 351 -1.56 -9.36 -20.56
C GLU A 351 -2.42 -9.45 -19.29
N PRO A 352 -3.60 -8.80 -19.24
CA PRO A 352 -4.52 -8.92 -18.12
C PRO A 352 -4.83 -10.37 -17.73
N GLY A 353 -4.82 -10.64 -16.44
CA GLY A 353 -5.05 -11.98 -15.89
C GLY A 353 -3.82 -12.91 -15.90
N THR A 354 -2.67 -12.46 -16.41
CA THR A 354 -1.41 -13.19 -16.33
C THR A 354 -1.02 -13.45 -14.88
N GLY A 355 -0.81 -14.71 -14.51
CA GLY A 355 -0.30 -15.11 -13.20
C GLY A 355 1.21 -15.31 -13.22
N PHE A 356 1.90 -15.00 -12.13
CA PHE A 356 3.34 -15.23 -12.00
C PHE A 356 3.76 -15.31 -10.53
N ARG A 357 5.04 -15.58 -10.29
CA ARG A 357 5.63 -15.53 -8.95
C ARG A 357 6.86 -14.63 -8.94
N LEU A 358 6.83 -13.62 -8.08
CA LEU A 358 7.96 -12.74 -7.79
C LEU A 358 8.79 -13.37 -6.67
N VAL A 359 10.02 -13.76 -6.97
CA VAL A 359 10.97 -14.33 -6.00
C VAL A 359 11.97 -13.25 -5.62
N GLN A 360 12.20 -13.06 -4.32
CA GLN A 360 13.10 -12.07 -3.75
C GLN A 360 14.22 -12.76 -2.96
N SER A 361 15.48 -12.42 -3.22
CA SER A 361 16.68 -13.11 -2.70
C SER A 361 17.73 -12.20 -2.07
#